data_AF-A0A646QE61-F1
#
_entry.id   AF-A0A646QE61-F1
#
_cell.length_a   1.000
_cell.length_b   1.000
_cell.length_c   1.000
_cell.angle_alpha   90.00
_cell.angle_beta   90.00
_cell.angle_gamma   90.00
#
_symmetry.space_group_name_H-M   'P 1'
#
loop_
_entity.id
_entity.type
_entity.pdbx_description
1 polymer ?
#
loop_
_entity_poly.entity_id
_entity_poly.type
_entity_poly.pdbx_seq_one_letter_code
_entity_poly.pdbx_strand_id
1 'polypeptide(L)'
;MSNRVILLLLVLTMILSFFSIEALKCYKCESTNTAAKFDCHSTLPKELTDCPAEMNKYCFLERVEKSNGELHRTFRGCQKIGKGPKTECSDENQYKHCIYFCDSNGCNSGISVKPMMRSFLLGVALLPIFFALSRNYILI
;
A
#
# COMPACT_ATOMS: atom_id res chain seq x y z
N MET A 1 34.90 -20.73 -14.04
CA MET A 1 34.35 -19.37 -13.82
C MET A 1 34.93 -18.82 -12.53
N SER A 2 35.43 -17.58 -12.53
CA SER A 2 36.02 -16.96 -11.32
C SER A 2 34.94 -16.66 -10.28
N ASN A 3 35.24 -16.81 -8.99
CA ASN A 3 34.34 -16.46 -7.87
C ASN A 3 33.81 -15.02 -7.97
N ARG A 4 34.59 -14.11 -8.59
CA ARG A 4 34.18 -12.73 -8.86
C ARG A 4 33.02 -12.64 -9.88
N VAL A 5 33.00 -13.52 -10.87
CA VAL A 5 31.93 -13.57 -11.89
C VAL A 5 30.64 -14.12 -11.28
N ILE A 6 30.73 -15.14 -10.43
CA ILE A 6 29.57 -15.70 -9.72
C ILE A 6 28.95 -14.65 -8.79
N LEU A 7 29.78 -13.92 -8.04
CA LEU A 7 29.30 -12.85 -7.15
C LEU A 7 28.60 -11.73 -7.93
N LEU A 8 29.17 -11.29 -9.05
CA LEU A 8 28.54 -10.27 -9.91
C LEU A 8 27.20 -10.72 -10.47
N LEU A 9 27.09 -11.99 -10.89
CA LEU A 9 25.83 -12.54 -11.38
C LEU A 9 24.76 -12.61 -10.28
N LEU A 10 25.13 -12.98 -9.05
CA LEU A 10 24.20 -13.01 -7.90
C LEU A 10 23.73 -11.61 -7.50
N VAL A 11 24.62 -10.62 -7.53
CA VAL A 11 24.26 -9.22 -7.26
C VAL A 11 23.33 -8.69 -8.35
N LEU A 12 23.60 -9.01 -9.62
CA LEU A 12 22.77 -8.58 -10.74
C LEU A 12 21.36 -9.20 -10.69
N THR A 13 21.24 -10.49 -10.40
CA THR A 13 19.92 -11.15 -10.27
C THR A 13 19.14 -10.61 -9.07
N MET A 14 19.82 -10.31 -7.96
CA MET A 14 19.20 -9.67 -6.80
C MET A 14 18.69 -8.26 -7.16
N ILE A 15 19.49 -7.44 -7.84
CA ILE A 15 19.08 -6.10 -8.30
C ILE A 15 17.87 -6.18 -9.23
N LEU A 16 17.89 -7.10 -10.21
CA LEU A 16 16.79 -7.28 -11.16
C LEU A 16 15.47 -7.71 -10.47
N SER A 17 15.54 -8.45 -9.37
CA SER A 17 14.36 -8.86 -8.60
C SER A 17 13.65 -7.72 -7.85
N PHE A 18 14.31 -6.57 -7.65
CA PHE A 18 13.68 -5.39 -7.05
C PHE A 18 12.94 -4.50 -8.05
N PHE A 19 13.19 -4.66 -9.35
CA PHE A 19 12.53 -3.91 -10.42
C PHE A 19 11.28 -4.64 -10.94
N SER A 20 10.35 -5.01 -10.06
CA SER A 20 9.00 -5.39 -10.51
C SER A 20 8.18 -4.11 -10.66
N ILE A 21 7.93 -3.68 -11.91
CA ILE A 21 7.01 -2.58 -12.21
C ILE A 21 5.61 -3.18 -12.32
N GLU A 22 5.03 -3.54 -11.19
CA GLU A 22 3.62 -3.91 -11.12
C GLU A 22 2.75 -2.64 -11.01
N ALA A 23 1.61 -2.65 -11.71
CA ALA A 23 0.60 -1.63 -11.49
C ALA A 23 0.07 -1.72 -10.04
N LEU A 24 -0.11 -0.57 -9.41
CA LEU A 24 -0.75 -0.46 -8.10
C LEU A 24 -2.16 -1.02 -8.20
N LYS A 25 -2.57 -1.83 -7.23
CA LYS A 25 -3.91 -2.42 -7.18
C LYS A 25 -4.65 -1.91 -5.96
N CYS A 26 -5.84 -1.36 -6.15
CA CYS A 26 -6.65 -0.79 -5.06
C CYS A 26 -8.04 -1.42 -5.03
N TYR A 27 -8.70 -1.35 -3.87
CA TYR A 27 -10.14 -1.61 -3.82
C TYR A 27 -10.87 -0.47 -4.51
N LYS A 28 -11.82 -0.81 -5.38
CA LYS A 28 -12.69 0.14 -6.07
C LYS A 28 -14.15 -0.18 -5.75
N CYS A 29 -14.83 0.73 -5.08
CA CYS A 29 -16.26 0.62 -4.84
C CYS A 29 -16.85 1.97 -4.45
N GLU A 30 -18.16 2.09 -4.65
CA GLU A 30 -18.94 3.24 -4.24
C GLU A 30 -20.25 2.75 -3.63
N SER A 31 -20.60 3.27 -2.45
CA SER A 31 -21.93 3.12 -1.88
C SER A 31 -22.44 4.46 -1.38
N THR A 32 -23.73 4.71 -1.63
CA THR A 32 -24.50 5.78 -0.99
C THR A 32 -25.41 5.17 0.07
N ASN A 33 -25.83 5.96 1.07
CA ASN A 33 -26.69 5.49 2.16
C ASN A 33 -28.12 5.08 1.72
N THR A 34 -28.40 5.07 0.41
CA THR A 34 -29.68 4.67 -0.19
C THR A 34 -29.62 3.21 -0.63
N ALA A 35 -30.05 2.28 0.23
CA ALA A 35 -30.45 0.88 -0.10
C ALA A 35 -29.69 0.18 -1.25
N ALA A 36 -28.39 0.43 -1.40
CA ALA A 36 -27.61 -0.13 -2.49
C ALA A 36 -27.35 -1.61 -2.21
N LYS A 37 -27.32 -2.44 -3.26
CA LYS A 37 -27.05 -3.89 -3.16
C LYS A 37 -25.68 -4.21 -2.52
N PHE A 38 -24.77 -3.24 -2.46
CA PHE A 38 -23.43 -3.40 -1.92
C PHE A 38 -23.07 -2.18 -1.07
N ASP A 39 -22.66 -2.42 0.17
CA ASP A 39 -22.17 -1.40 1.08
C ASP A 39 -20.63 -1.41 1.14
N CYS A 40 -20.01 -0.46 0.45
CA CYS A 40 -18.55 -0.25 0.39
C CYS A 40 -17.96 0.20 1.74
N HIS A 41 -18.81 0.61 2.69
CA HIS A 41 -18.42 0.93 4.05
C HIS A 41 -18.11 -0.35 4.84
N SER A 42 -19.12 -1.24 4.97
CA SER A 42 -19.02 -2.46 5.77
C SER A 42 -18.36 -3.62 5.03
N THR A 43 -18.43 -3.64 3.70
CA THR A 43 -17.97 -4.76 2.88
C THR A 43 -16.88 -4.32 1.91
N LEU A 44 -15.78 -5.07 1.88
CA LEU A 44 -14.74 -4.89 0.87
C LEU A 44 -15.09 -5.66 -0.41
N PRO A 45 -14.80 -5.11 -1.59
CA PRO A 45 -14.78 -5.90 -2.82
C PRO A 45 -13.85 -7.10 -2.65
N LYS A 46 -14.21 -8.24 -3.24
CA LYS A 46 -13.41 -9.48 -3.12
C LYS A 46 -12.03 -9.33 -3.76
N GLU A 47 -11.96 -8.63 -4.88
CA GLU A 47 -10.76 -8.53 -5.70
C GLU A 47 -10.19 -7.11 -5.71
N LEU A 48 -8.87 -7.03 -5.81
CA LEU A 48 -8.16 -5.80 -6.11
C LEU A 48 -8.21 -5.52 -7.62
N THR A 49 -8.32 -4.25 -7.99
CA THR A 49 -8.31 -3.85 -9.40
C THR A 49 -7.07 -3.01 -9.69
N ASP A 50 -6.41 -3.28 -10.82
CA ASP A 50 -5.28 -2.49 -11.29
C ASP A 50 -5.68 -1.01 -11.48
N CYS A 51 -4.82 -0.11 -11.03
CA CYS A 51 -4.98 1.31 -11.25
C CYS A 51 -4.63 1.68 -12.70
N PRO A 52 -5.41 2.54 -13.36
CA PRO A 52 -5.01 3.12 -14.64
C PRO A 52 -3.65 3.81 -14.50
N ALA A 53 -2.81 3.75 -15.54
CA ALA A 53 -1.46 4.31 -15.52
C ALA A 53 -1.42 5.77 -15.06
N GLU A 54 -2.42 6.57 -15.44
CA GLU A 54 -2.55 7.98 -15.06
C GLU A 54 -2.84 8.20 -13.58
N MET A 55 -3.45 7.22 -12.90
CA MET A 55 -3.86 7.26 -11.50
C MET A 55 -3.06 6.28 -10.62
N ASN A 56 -1.95 5.76 -11.14
CA ASN A 56 -1.16 4.68 -10.55
C ASN A 56 -0.17 5.17 -9.46
N LYS A 57 -0.61 6.05 -8.56
CA LYS A 57 0.23 6.56 -7.47
C LYS A 57 -0.31 6.28 -6.09
N TYR A 58 -1.61 6.47 -5.87
CA TYR A 58 -2.22 6.32 -4.55
C TYR A 58 -3.54 5.55 -4.65
N CYS A 59 -3.82 4.72 -3.65
CA CYS A 59 -5.16 4.30 -3.32
C CYS A 59 -5.79 5.34 -2.38
N PHE A 60 -7.10 5.52 -2.47
CA PHE A 60 -7.84 6.34 -1.49
C PHE A 60 -9.08 5.65 -0.94
N LEU A 61 -9.49 6.07 0.25
CA LEU A 61 -10.77 5.81 0.89
C LEU A 61 -11.36 7.16 1.30
N GLU A 62 -12.44 7.56 0.64
CA GLU A 62 -13.24 8.72 0.98
C GLU A 62 -14.48 8.28 1.75
N ARG A 63 -14.76 8.97 2.86
CA ARG A 63 -16.01 8.90 3.61
C ARG A 63 -16.63 10.29 3.64
N VAL A 64 -17.89 10.36 3.23
CA VAL A 64 -18.70 11.57 3.32
C VAL A 64 -19.74 11.34 4.39
N GLU A 65 -19.72 12.16 5.43
CA GLU A 65 -20.67 12.16 6.53
C GLU A 65 -21.53 13.42 6.44
N LYS A 66 -22.80 13.34 6.83
CA LYS A 66 -23.64 14.53 7.04
C LYS A 66 -23.22 15.21 8.34
N SER A 67 -23.61 16.47 8.52
CA SER A 67 -23.35 17.26 9.73
C SER A 67 -23.91 16.64 11.02
N ASN A 68 -24.93 15.78 10.91
CA ASN A 68 -25.49 15.00 12.03
C ASN A 68 -24.67 13.73 12.36
N GLY A 69 -23.55 13.48 11.66
CA GLY A 69 -22.70 12.30 11.81
C GLY A 69 -23.15 11.06 11.03
N GLU A 70 -24.26 11.13 10.28
CA GLU A 70 -24.74 10.02 9.47
C GLU A 70 -23.85 9.84 8.23
N LEU A 71 -23.35 8.62 8.01
CA LEU A 71 -22.58 8.29 6.81
C LEU A 71 -23.46 8.46 5.56
N HIS A 72 -23.03 9.30 4.62
CA HIS A 72 -23.75 9.56 3.38
C HIS A 72 -23.22 8.72 2.22
N ARG A 73 -21.89 8.62 2.08
CA ARG A 73 -21.22 7.95 0.97
C ARG A 73 -19.88 7.38 1.40
N THR A 74 -19.52 6.21 0.89
CA THR A 74 -18.15 5.68 0.96
C THR A 74 -17.65 5.41 -0.45
N PHE A 75 -16.46 5.89 -0.77
CA PHE A 75 -15.83 5.73 -2.07
C PHE A 75 -14.39 5.28 -1.93
N ARG A 76 -13.99 4.29 -2.73
CA ARG A 76 -12.63 3.75 -2.78
C ARG A 76 -12.14 3.73 -4.21
N GLY A 77 -10.88 4.10 -4.42
CA GLY A 77 -10.33 4.15 -5.77
C GLY A 77 -8.83 4.39 -5.85
N CYS A 78 -8.40 4.71 -7.08
CA CYS A 78 -7.03 5.09 -7.42
C CYS A 78 -6.95 6.59 -7.71
N GLN A 79 -5.84 7.24 -7.37
CA GLN A 79 -5.62 8.65 -7.66
C GLN A 79 -4.15 8.97 -7.94
N LYS A 80 -3.93 9.94 -8.83
CA LYS A 80 -2.60 10.44 -9.21
C LYS A 80 -1.98 11.33 -8.14
N ILE A 81 -2.79 12.16 -7.51
CA ILE A 81 -2.39 13.18 -6.54
C ILE A 81 -2.87 12.72 -5.18
N GLY A 82 -1.95 12.66 -4.24
CA GLY A 82 -2.19 12.35 -2.84
C GLY A 82 -1.08 12.99 -2.02
N LYS A 83 -1.33 13.25 -0.74
CA LYS A 83 -0.34 13.87 0.15
C LYS A 83 0.50 12.84 0.92
N GLY A 84 0.70 11.66 0.33
CA GLY A 84 1.26 10.49 1.02
C GLY A 84 0.24 9.82 1.96
N PRO A 85 0.67 8.86 2.81
CA PRO A 85 -0.20 8.16 3.73
C PRO A 85 -0.72 9.10 4.83
N LYS A 86 -1.85 9.76 4.56
CA LYS A 86 -2.46 10.77 5.42
C LYS A 86 -3.96 10.77 5.26
N THR A 87 -4.67 11.09 6.34
CA THR A 87 -6.08 11.43 6.32
C THR A 87 -6.26 12.94 6.29
N GLU A 88 -7.09 13.42 5.37
CA GLU A 88 -7.48 14.83 5.29
C GLU A 88 -9.00 14.90 5.40
N CYS A 89 -9.49 15.77 6.28
CA CYS A 89 -10.92 16.03 6.43
C CYS A 89 -11.21 17.49 6.16
N SER A 90 -12.32 17.76 5.46
CA SER A 90 -12.83 19.09 5.20
C SER A 90 -14.34 19.10 5.35
N ASP A 91 -14.86 20.13 6.00
CA ASP A 91 -16.28 20.37 6.09
C ASP A 91 -16.69 21.28 4.92
N GLU A 92 -17.65 20.82 4.11
CA GLU A 92 -18.20 21.55 2.98
C GLU A 92 -19.73 21.51 3.05
N ASN A 93 -20.34 22.68 3.23
CA ASN A 93 -21.78 22.83 3.44
C ASN A 93 -22.29 22.00 4.63
N GLN A 94 -23.20 21.04 4.39
CA GLN A 94 -23.77 20.13 5.39
C GLN A 94 -23.05 18.77 5.43
N TYR A 95 -21.90 18.66 4.76
CA TYR A 95 -21.16 17.40 4.64
C TYR A 95 -19.73 17.56 5.15
N LYS A 96 -19.22 16.48 5.74
CA LYS A 96 -17.84 16.32 6.14
C LYS A 96 -17.21 15.26 5.24
N HIS A 97 -16.21 15.67 4.47
CA HIS A 97 -15.46 14.81 3.57
C HIS A 97 -14.16 14.42 4.26
N CYS A 98 -13.91 13.13 4.45
CA CYS A 98 -12.65 12.61 4.98
C CYS A 98 -12.03 11.63 3.99
N ILE A 99 -10.86 11.97 3.45
CA ILE A 99 -10.13 11.18 2.47
C ILE A 99 -8.84 10.65 3.10
N TYR A 100 -8.67 9.33 3.09
CA TYR A 100 -7.43 8.65 3.44
C TYR A 100 -6.69 8.21 2.19
N PHE A 101 -5.41 8.56 2.07
CA PHE A 101 -4.53 8.13 0.98
C PHE A 101 -3.50 7.11 1.46
N CYS A 102 -3.05 6.23 0.57
CA CYS A 102 -1.95 5.29 0.79
C CYS A 102 -1.39 4.79 -0.56
N ASP A 103 -0.24 4.12 -0.58
CA ASP A 103 0.56 3.88 -1.80
C ASP A 103 1.02 2.43 -2.00
N SER A 104 0.31 1.46 -1.40
CA SER A 104 0.59 0.03 -1.57
C SER A 104 -0.67 -0.76 -1.95
N ASN A 105 -0.47 -1.95 -2.54
CA ASN A 105 -1.58 -2.77 -3.01
C ASN A 105 -2.60 -3.03 -1.89
N GLY A 106 -3.87 -2.67 -2.13
CA GLY A 106 -4.99 -2.89 -1.22
C GLY A 106 -4.94 -2.12 0.09
N CYS A 107 -4.06 -1.13 0.23
CA CYS A 107 -3.90 -0.36 1.47
C CYS A 107 -5.15 0.45 1.86
N ASN A 108 -6.03 0.74 0.89
CA ASN A 108 -7.31 1.40 1.12
C ASN A 108 -8.41 0.44 1.60
N SER A 109 -8.04 -0.71 2.19
CA SER A 109 -8.98 -1.64 2.84
C SER A 109 -9.61 -1.08 4.10
N GLY A 110 -9.00 -0.07 4.73
CA GLY A 110 -9.48 0.53 5.97
C GLY A 110 -8.97 -0.17 7.24
N ILE A 111 -8.10 -1.19 7.11
CA ILE A 111 -7.35 -1.75 8.22
C ILE A 111 -5.98 -1.06 8.25
N SER A 112 -5.79 -0.11 9.15
CA SER A 112 -4.47 0.48 9.44
C SER A 112 -3.54 -0.59 10.05
N VAL A 113 -3.00 -1.49 9.22
CA VAL A 113 -1.85 -2.30 9.59
C VAL A 113 -0.63 -1.39 9.56
N LYS A 114 -0.19 -0.94 10.75
CA LYS A 114 1.08 -0.24 10.93
C LYS A 114 2.17 -1.05 10.21
N PRO A 115 3.02 -0.44 9.35
CA PRO A 115 4.02 -1.14 8.55
C PRO A 115 5.20 -1.72 9.36
N MET A 116 5.03 -1.91 10.67
CA MET A 116 6.10 -2.32 11.59
C MET A 116 6.59 -3.75 11.36
N MET A 117 5.85 -4.60 10.63
CA MET A 117 6.15 -6.04 10.55
C MET A 117 7.02 -6.44 9.35
N ARG A 118 7.18 -5.60 8.31
CA ARG A 118 8.02 -5.93 7.14
C ARG A 118 9.52 -5.74 7.38
N SER A 119 9.92 -4.79 8.22
CA SER A 119 11.33 -4.52 8.52
C SER A 119 11.98 -5.61 9.38
N PHE A 120 11.19 -6.36 10.15
CA PHE A 120 11.70 -7.42 11.03
C PHE A 120 12.18 -8.64 10.24
N LEU A 121 11.49 -9.00 9.15
CA LEU A 121 11.82 -10.18 8.35
C LEU A 121 13.11 -10.02 7.54
N LEU A 122 13.40 -8.80 7.05
CA LEU A 122 14.66 -8.49 6.36
C LEU A 122 15.86 -8.46 7.33
N GLY A 123 15.67 -7.97 8.56
CA GLY A 123 16.72 -7.95 9.57
C GLY A 123 17.17 -9.36 10.01
N VAL A 124 16.23 -10.29 10.18
CA VAL A 124 16.53 -11.67 10.59
C VAL A 124 17.26 -12.45 9.48
N ALA A 125 16.98 -12.18 8.21
CA ALA A 125 17.66 -12.86 7.09
C ALA A 125 19.12 -12.40 6.89
N LEU A 126 19.44 -11.15 7.24
CA LEU A 126 20.78 -10.58 7.06
C LEU A 126 21.75 -10.85 8.24
N LEU A 127 21.20 -11.10 9.43
CA LEU A 127 21.96 -11.49 10.63
C LEU A 127 22.91 -12.70 10.42
N PRO A 128 22.46 -13.86 9.91
CA PRO A 128 23.35 -15.02 9.72
C PRO A 128 24.43 -14.77 8.66
N ILE A 129 24.17 -13.93 7.66
CA ILE A 129 25.14 -13.57 6.63
C ILE A 129 26.25 -12.68 7.22
N PHE A 130 25.89 -11.72 8.08
CA PHE A 130 26.85 -10.90 8.80
C PHE A 130 27.75 -11.73 9.72
N PHE A 131 27.17 -12.69 10.47
CA PHE A 131 27.94 -13.61 11.31
C PHE A 131 28.86 -14.56 10.52
N ALA A 132 28.44 -15.01 9.34
CA ALA A 132 29.28 -15.85 8.49
C ALA A 132 30.47 -15.07 7.89
N LEU A 133 30.26 -13.80 7.53
CA LEU A 133 31.32 -12.94 6.97
C LEU A 133 32.30 -12.46 8.03
N SER A 134 31.84 -12.09 9.24
CA SER A 134 32.73 -11.63 10.32
C SER A 134 33.68 -12.73 10.81
N ARG A 135 33.25 -13.99 10.77
CA ARG A 135 34.08 -15.15 11.16
C ARG A 135 35.24 -15.40 10.20
N ASN A 136 35.11 -15.01 8.93
CA ASN A 136 36.17 -15.15 7.92
C ASN A 136 37.15 -13.97 7.89
N TYR A 137 36.84 -12.83 8.53
CA TYR A 137 37.73 -11.66 8.61
C TYR A 137 38.58 -11.60 9.89
N ILE A 138 38.31 -12.47 10.88
CA ILE A 138 39.07 -12.54 12.14
C ILE A 138 40.23 -13.57 12.08
N LEU A 139 40.37 -14.29 10.96
CA LEU A 139 41.48 -15.21 10.69
C LEU A 139 42.34 -14.72 9.50
N ILE A 140 42.89 -13.51 9.62
CA ILE A 140 44.09 -13.05 8.88
C ILE A 140 44.96 -12.27 9.87
#